data_AF-A0AA39MT47-F1
#
_entry.id   AF-A0AA39MT47-F1
#
_cell.length_a   1.000
_cell.length_b   1.000
_cell.length_c   1.000
_cell.angle_alpha   90.00
_cell.angle_beta   90.00
_cell.angle_gamma   90.00
#
_symmetry.space_group_name_H-M   'P 1'
#
loop_
_entity.id
_entity.type
_entity.pdbx_description
1 polymer ?
#
loop_
_entity_poly.entity_id
_entity_poly.type
_entity_poly.pdbx_seq_one_letter_code
_entity_poly.pdbx_strand_id
1 'polypeptide(L)'
;MAGRETIKEWTHANEPALIARRLQKGIVRKVFYCAGVNDRWCFDQHDKWKYRFGLCLHAGVDPFTGVIKWMKIWWNNSNPILICKYYLDVVEDLGYGPLLTQSDVGNENGNVARAHTFLRQWADPELSNTVQHRWMAEKKNILSEIVWSVLRATFSFGYEGVLQFGVEEGWYDPKVPLEALVSLFSCIAAHISVSLVFRYIFIPWLQHELDEYVLKNNTTKKRHNRKVARPNGVLLLIEQAPERFDAQDYKVTFSPDSIQTARQLYAPADHPVLELVPESFWRCAEVFMNELGNPEIRQDCVWDIYLGLLGKFREHNIITIDEWDFFIDNNYDEETPEDVNNPLVLKPRRSEEVENSRELSEQSGEEDFEISGEAPRLEMSLEDFLQHMQV
;
A
#
# COMPACT_ATOMS: atom_id res chain seq x y z
N MET A 1 -26.33 -2.93 -29.08
CA MET A 1 -24.94 -2.43 -29.08
C MET A 1 -24.33 -2.61 -30.46
N ALA A 2 -23.62 -1.60 -30.99
CA ALA A 2 -22.95 -1.73 -32.29
C ALA A 2 -21.79 -2.74 -32.21
N GLY A 3 -21.63 -3.56 -33.24
CA GLY A 3 -20.55 -4.54 -33.33
C GLY A 3 -19.17 -3.88 -33.36
N ARG A 4 -18.15 -4.56 -32.82
CA ARG A 4 -16.76 -4.06 -32.82
C ARG A 4 -16.27 -3.71 -34.24
N GLU A 5 -16.62 -4.51 -35.25
CA GLU A 5 -16.36 -4.18 -36.66
C GLU A 5 -16.96 -2.83 -37.05
N THR A 6 -18.24 -2.61 -36.74
CA THR A 6 -18.98 -1.40 -37.13
C THR A 6 -18.38 -0.14 -36.51
N ILE A 7 -17.97 -0.22 -35.24
CA ILE A 7 -17.29 0.89 -34.54
C ILE A 7 -15.93 1.16 -35.20
N LYS A 8 -15.19 0.11 -35.55
CA LYS A 8 -13.88 0.22 -36.19
C LYS A 8 -14.00 0.86 -37.58
N GLU A 9 -14.92 0.39 -38.41
CA GLU A 9 -15.20 0.94 -39.74
C GLU A 9 -15.64 2.41 -39.66
N TRP A 10 -16.55 2.73 -38.73
CA TRP A 10 -16.97 4.11 -38.50
C TRP A 10 -15.81 5.02 -38.08
N THR A 11 -14.95 4.54 -37.18
CA THR A 11 -13.78 5.31 -36.72
C THR A 11 -12.78 5.51 -37.87
N HIS A 12 -12.57 4.50 -38.72
CA HIS A 12 -11.72 4.60 -39.92
C HIS A 12 -12.25 5.61 -40.95
N ALA A 13 -13.57 5.68 -41.12
CA ALA A 13 -14.21 6.60 -42.07
C ALA A 13 -14.26 8.05 -41.55
N ASN A 14 -14.54 8.24 -40.26
CA ASN A 14 -14.84 9.57 -39.70
C ASN A 14 -13.67 10.21 -38.93
N GLU A 15 -12.74 9.40 -38.40
CA GLU A 15 -11.61 9.88 -37.61
C GLU A 15 -10.23 9.36 -38.12
N PRO A 16 -9.95 9.41 -39.44
CA PRO A 16 -8.72 8.84 -40.00
C PRO A 16 -7.45 9.49 -39.42
N ALA A 17 -7.53 10.76 -39.03
CA ALA A 17 -6.42 11.47 -38.37
C ALA A 17 -6.11 10.93 -36.97
N LEU A 18 -7.11 10.56 -36.16
CA LEU A 18 -6.91 10.00 -34.82
C LEU A 18 -6.35 8.58 -34.89
N ILE A 19 -6.79 7.80 -35.89
CA ILE A 19 -6.24 6.49 -36.18
C ILE A 19 -4.80 6.60 -36.69
N ALA A 20 -4.52 7.50 -37.64
CA ALA A 20 -3.16 7.76 -38.11
C ALA A 20 -2.22 8.17 -36.96
N ARG A 21 -2.71 8.98 -36.01
CA ARG A 21 -1.96 9.39 -34.80
C ARG A 21 -1.73 8.23 -33.82
N ARG A 22 -2.69 7.31 -33.66
CA ARG A 22 -2.54 6.06 -32.89
C ARG A 22 -1.55 5.11 -33.55
N LEU A 23 -1.63 4.94 -34.88
CA LEU A 23 -0.78 4.04 -35.67
C LEU A 23 0.65 4.56 -35.82
N GLN A 24 0.86 5.88 -35.77
CA GLN A 24 2.20 6.49 -35.81
C GLN A 24 3.08 6.13 -34.60
N LYS A 25 2.54 5.55 -33.51
CA LYS A 25 3.27 5.26 -32.26
C LYS A 25 4.12 6.45 -31.77
N GLY A 26 3.73 7.68 -32.12
CA GLY A 26 4.43 8.88 -31.72
C GLY A 26 4.09 9.19 -30.27
N ILE A 27 5.08 9.11 -29.37
CA ILE A 27 4.91 9.57 -27.99
C ILE A 27 4.74 11.09 -28.02
N VAL A 28 3.48 11.55 -28.02
CA VAL A 28 3.17 12.98 -27.86
C VAL A 28 3.50 13.34 -26.42
N ARG A 29 4.56 14.12 -26.23
CA ARG A 29 4.99 14.58 -24.92
C ARG A 29 3.90 15.48 -24.33
N LYS A 30 3.42 15.11 -23.14
CA LYS A 30 2.55 15.95 -22.31
C LYS A 30 3.39 16.54 -21.19
N VAL A 31 3.26 17.85 -20.99
CA VAL A 31 3.84 18.53 -19.83
C VAL A 31 2.80 18.50 -18.72
N PHE A 32 3.20 18.04 -17.54
CA PHE A 32 2.36 18.11 -16.34
C PHE A 32 2.49 19.52 -15.75
N TYR A 33 1.36 20.20 -15.56
CA TYR A 33 1.31 21.57 -15.03
C TYR A 33 0.69 21.58 -13.64
N CYS A 34 1.36 22.28 -12.72
CA CYS A 34 0.91 22.65 -11.39
C CYS A 34 1.16 24.14 -11.17
N ALA A 35 0.28 24.79 -10.39
CA ALA A 35 0.36 26.22 -10.17
C ALA A 35 1.56 26.62 -9.31
N GLY A 36 1.96 25.75 -8.36
CA GLY A 36 3.07 25.99 -7.45
C GLY A 36 3.24 24.84 -6.47
N VAL A 37 4.03 25.08 -5.42
CA VAL A 37 4.29 24.13 -4.34
C VAL A 37 2.99 23.87 -3.58
N ASN A 38 2.72 22.61 -3.22
CA ASN A 38 1.51 22.19 -2.52
C ASN A 38 0.18 22.53 -3.25
N ASP A 39 0.20 22.86 -4.55
CA ASP A 39 -1.04 22.97 -5.37
C ASP A 39 -1.80 21.64 -5.36
N ARG A 40 -1.07 20.53 -5.44
CA ARG A 40 -1.63 19.21 -5.20
C ARG A 40 -0.58 18.24 -4.72
N TRP A 41 -0.99 17.18 -4.04
CA TRP A 41 -0.16 15.99 -3.89
C TRP A 41 -0.76 14.82 -4.68
N CYS A 42 0.10 14.07 -5.35
CA CYS A 42 -0.26 12.90 -6.14
C CYS A 42 0.15 11.63 -5.42
N PHE A 43 -0.74 10.65 -5.39
CA PHE A 43 -0.53 9.36 -4.69
C PHE A 43 -0.64 8.21 -5.66
N ASP A 44 0.10 7.15 -5.39
CA ASP A 44 0.12 5.98 -6.23
C ASP A 44 0.66 4.76 -5.48
N GLN A 45 0.29 3.59 -5.98
CA GLN A 45 0.72 2.29 -5.48
C GLN A 45 1.58 1.56 -6.53
N HIS A 46 2.44 0.64 -6.09
CA HIS A 46 3.30 -0.12 -6.98
C HIS A 46 3.41 -1.60 -6.57
N ASP A 47 2.72 -2.46 -7.32
CA ASP A 47 2.51 -3.88 -6.99
C ASP A 47 3.59 -4.86 -7.48
N LYS A 48 4.68 -4.39 -8.09
CA LYS A 48 5.67 -5.33 -8.66
C LYS A 48 6.28 -6.27 -7.62
N TRP A 49 6.43 -5.80 -6.39
CA TRP A 49 6.97 -6.60 -5.30
C TRP A 49 5.88 -7.44 -4.61
N LYS A 50 4.59 -7.13 -4.82
CA LYS A 50 3.46 -7.85 -4.21
C LYS A 50 3.47 -9.30 -4.68
N TYR A 51 3.49 -9.51 -5.99
CA TYR A 51 3.46 -10.85 -6.60
C TYR A 51 4.79 -11.61 -6.54
N ARG A 52 5.89 -10.92 -6.20
CA ARG A 52 7.24 -11.52 -6.16
C ARG A 52 7.74 -11.80 -4.76
N PHE A 53 7.36 -10.98 -3.79
CA PHE A 53 7.93 -10.96 -2.44
C PHE A 53 6.87 -10.69 -1.35
N GLY A 54 5.59 -10.53 -1.70
CA GLY A 54 4.54 -10.17 -0.73
C GLY A 54 4.64 -8.74 -0.19
N LEU A 55 5.38 -7.86 -0.87
CA LEU A 55 5.62 -6.49 -0.42
C LEU A 55 4.99 -5.46 -1.37
N CYS A 56 4.24 -4.54 -0.82
CA CYS A 56 3.56 -3.47 -1.54
C CYS A 56 4.23 -2.13 -1.23
N LEU A 57 4.36 -1.28 -2.25
CA LEU A 57 4.92 0.06 -2.11
C LEU A 57 3.85 1.10 -2.39
N HIS A 58 3.86 2.19 -1.61
CA HIS A 58 2.99 3.33 -1.79
C HIS A 58 3.76 4.65 -1.66
N ALA A 59 3.51 5.61 -2.54
CA ALA A 59 4.21 6.88 -2.54
C ALA A 59 3.25 8.07 -2.63
N GLY A 60 3.62 9.16 -1.97
CA GLY A 60 3.02 10.48 -2.15
C GLY A 60 4.07 11.47 -2.62
N VAL A 61 3.74 12.27 -3.63
CA VAL A 61 4.67 13.23 -4.24
C VAL A 61 4.01 14.57 -4.49
N ASP A 62 4.73 15.66 -4.23
CA ASP A 62 4.39 16.97 -4.78
C ASP A 62 4.87 17.01 -6.24
N PRO A 63 3.98 17.07 -7.23
CA PRO A 63 4.33 17.10 -8.64
C PRO A 63 5.08 18.35 -9.09
N PHE A 64 4.90 19.49 -8.42
CA PHE A 64 5.54 20.76 -8.78
C PHE A 64 7.02 20.73 -8.39
N THR A 65 7.31 20.36 -7.13
CA THR A 65 8.69 20.29 -6.63
C THR A 65 9.35 18.97 -7.00
N GLY A 66 8.59 17.88 -7.07
CA GLY A 66 9.09 16.52 -7.13
C GLY A 66 9.50 15.94 -5.78
N VAL A 67 9.23 16.63 -4.67
CA VAL A 67 9.50 16.13 -3.32
C VAL A 67 8.60 14.93 -3.04
N ILE A 68 9.23 13.84 -2.62
CA ILE A 68 8.52 12.66 -2.13
C ILE A 68 8.11 12.97 -0.69
N LYS A 69 6.81 13.04 -0.45
CA LYS A 69 6.19 13.32 0.86
C LYS A 69 6.24 12.09 1.75
N TRP A 70 5.98 10.92 1.17
CA TRP A 70 6.21 9.62 1.81
C TRP A 70 6.51 8.55 0.76
N MET A 71 7.22 7.53 1.21
CA MET A 71 7.42 6.27 0.51
C MET A 71 7.31 5.16 1.56
N LYS A 72 6.27 4.34 1.47
CA LYS A 72 5.96 3.33 2.47
C LYS A 72 5.96 1.95 1.85
N ILE A 73 6.50 0.98 2.60
CA ILE A 73 6.46 -0.44 2.27
C ILE A 73 5.60 -1.17 3.29
N TRP A 74 4.75 -2.08 2.82
CA TRP A 74 3.88 -2.88 3.67
C TRP A 74 3.53 -4.23 3.03
N TRP A 75 2.82 -5.10 3.74
CA TRP A 75 2.35 -6.38 3.20
C TRP A 75 1.01 -6.25 2.43
N ASN A 76 0.28 -5.15 2.63
CA ASN A 76 -0.99 -4.83 1.96
C ASN A 76 -0.99 -3.36 1.49
N ASN A 77 -1.66 -3.06 0.39
CA ASN A 77 -1.88 -1.70 -0.14
C ASN A 77 -3.29 -1.46 -0.68
N SER A 78 -4.20 -2.42 -0.52
CA SER A 78 -5.58 -2.32 -1.00
C SER A 78 -6.49 -1.69 0.06
N ASN A 79 -6.06 -1.65 1.32
CA ASN A 79 -6.89 -1.14 2.41
C ASN A 79 -6.82 0.41 2.50
N PRO A 80 -7.97 1.11 2.43
CA PRO A 80 -8.01 2.57 2.45
C PRO A 80 -7.59 3.21 3.78
N ILE A 81 -7.72 2.50 4.91
CA ILE A 81 -7.27 2.97 6.22
C ILE A 81 -5.75 3.12 6.25
N LEU A 82 -5.03 2.14 5.69
CA LEU A 82 -3.57 2.16 5.64
C LEU A 82 -3.04 3.35 4.82
N ILE A 83 -3.61 3.58 3.63
CA ILE A 83 -3.20 4.69 2.78
C ILE A 83 -3.55 6.03 3.46
N CYS A 84 -4.74 6.12 4.08
CA CYS A 84 -5.14 7.30 4.84
C CYS A 84 -4.22 7.58 6.02
N LYS A 85 -3.74 6.55 6.72
CA LYS A 85 -2.75 6.67 7.80
C LYS A 85 -1.46 7.30 7.28
N TYR A 86 -0.91 6.84 6.16
CA TYR A 86 0.31 7.43 5.58
C TYR A 86 0.14 8.91 5.24
N TYR A 87 -1.01 9.29 4.71
CA TYR A 87 -1.33 10.68 4.42
C TYR A 87 -1.41 11.52 5.69
N LEU A 88 -2.18 11.07 6.69
CA LEU A 88 -2.41 11.82 7.92
C LEU A 88 -1.15 11.97 8.78
N ASP A 89 -0.27 10.97 8.81
CA ASP A 89 1.03 11.08 9.50
C ASP A 89 1.85 12.25 8.95
N VAL A 90 1.95 12.36 7.62
CA VAL A 90 2.70 13.45 6.98
C VAL A 90 2.03 14.81 7.23
N VAL A 91 0.70 14.86 7.19
CA VAL A 91 -0.04 16.10 7.45
C VAL A 91 0.12 16.55 8.91
N GLU A 92 0.14 15.61 9.84
CA GLU A 92 0.37 15.86 11.26
C GLU A 92 1.79 16.37 11.51
N ASP A 93 2.80 15.70 10.96
CA ASP A 93 4.21 16.10 11.08
C ASP A 93 4.48 17.49 10.50
N LEU A 94 3.84 17.82 9.38
CA LEU A 94 4.03 19.10 8.69
C LEU A 94 3.13 20.22 9.26
N GLY A 95 1.99 19.88 9.87
CA GLY A 95 0.94 20.82 10.27
C GLY A 95 0.16 21.44 9.11
N TYR A 96 0.36 20.95 7.89
CA TYR A 96 -0.31 21.44 6.69
C TYR A 96 -0.46 20.35 5.63
N GLY A 97 -1.34 20.58 4.66
CA GLY A 97 -1.48 19.75 3.46
C GLY A 97 -1.61 20.58 2.17
N PRO A 98 -1.86 19.91 1.03
CA PRO A 98 -1.98 20.56 -0.27
C PRO A 98 -3.34 21.24 -0.45
N LEU A 99 -3.52 22.03 -1.52
CA LEU A 99 -4.88 22.43 -1.92
C LEU A 99 -5.68 21.18 -2.32
N LEU A 100 -5.20 20.43 -3.31
CA LEU A 100 -5.91 19.26 -3.79
C LEU A 100 -5.10 17.99 -3.57
N THR A 101 -5.80 16.89 -3.40
CA THR A 101 -5.20 15.57 -3.52
C THR A 101 -5.56 14.95 -4.86
N GLN A 102 -4.73 14.05 -5.36
CA GLN A 102 -4.94 13.41 -6.66
C GLN A 102 -4.46 11.96 -6.64
N SER A 103 -5.29 11.04 -7.10
CA SER A 103 -4.92 9.64 -7.32
C SER A 103 -5.64 9.07 -8.53
N ASP A 104 -5.26 7.86 -8.92
CA ASP A 104 -6.05 7.08 -9.89
C ASP A 104 -7.39 6.65 -9.28
N VAL A 105 -8.34 6.29 -10.14
CA VAL A 105 -9.67 5.80 -9.72
C VAL A 105 -9.51 4.46 -9.03
N GLY A 106 -9.61 4.45 -7.71
CA GLY A 106 -9.51 3.24 -6.90
C GLY A 106 -10.15 3.44 -5.53
N ASN A 107 -10.72 2.37 -4.97
CA ASN A 107 -11.40 2.42 -3.67
C ASN A 107 -10.41 2.65 -2.52
N GLU A 108 -9.16 2.21 -2.71
CA GLU A 108 -8.08 2.32 -1.72
C GLU A 108 -7.76 3.79 -1.37
N ASN A 109 -7.94 4.72 -2.30
CA ASN A 109 -7.68 6.14 -2.06
C ASN A 109 -8.91 6.89 -1.50
N GLY A 110 -10.03 6.19 -1.31
CA GLY A 110 -11.31 6.79 -0.90
C GLY A 110 -11.24 7.50 0.45
N ASN A 111 -10.56 6.90 1.44
CA ASN A 111 -10.42 7.51 2.77
C ASN A 111 -9.54 8.75 2.74
N VAL A 112 -8.46 8.78 1.95
CA VAL A 112 -7.66 10.00 1.76
C VAL A 112 -8.50 11.12 1.16
N ALA A 113 -9.32 10.81 0.13
CA ALA A 113 -10.19 11.79 -0.49
C ALA A 113 -11.21 12.39 0.50
N ARG A 114 -11.80 11.54 1.36
CA ARG A 114 -12.73 11.95 2.42
C ARG A 114 -12.02 12.76 3.52
N ALA A 115 -10.92 12.26 4.06
CA ALA A 115 -10.13 12.91 5.09
C ALA A 115 -9.63 14.29 4.66
N HIS A 116 -9.07 14.40 3.45
CA HIS A 116 -8.61 15.69 2.94
C HIS A 116 -9.76 16.67 2.70
N THR A 117 -10.88 16.19 2.15
CA THR A 117 -12.07 17.02 1.97
C THR A 117 -12.59 17.54 3.32
N PHE A 118 -12.64 16.69 4.33
CA PHE A 118 -13.01 17.07 5.70
C PHE A 118 -12.07 18.13 6.26
N LEU A 119 -10.75 17.93 6.19
CA LEU A 119 -9.76 18.89 6.68
C LEU A 119 -9.87 20.26 6.00
N ARG A 120 -10.10 20.26 4.69
CA ARG A 120 -10.31 21.50 3.92
C ARG A 120 -11.61 22.20 4.28
N GLN A 121 -12.70 21.48 4.47
CA GLN A 121 -13.99 22.04 4.88
C GLN A 121 -13.96 22.53 6.33
N TRP A 122 -13.17 21.90 7.19
CA TRP A 122 -12.93 22.37 8.55
C TRP A 122 -12.16 23.69 8.56
N ALA A 123 -11.09 23.79 7.74
CA ALA A 123 -10.30 25.01 7.62
C ALA A 123 -11.06 26.15 6.91
N ASP A 124 -11.93 25.81 5.96
CA ASP A 124 -12.71 26.74 5.17
C ASP A 124 -14.16 26.23 4.98
N PRO A 125 -15.11 26.69 5.81
CA PRO A 125 -16.52 26.28 5.75
C PRO A 125 -17.22 26.63 4.43
N GLU A 126 -16.70 27.57 3.63
CA GLU A 126 -17.27 27.90 2.31
C GLU A 126 -17.11 26.75 1.31
N LEU A 127 -16.17 25.83 1.57
CA LEU A 127 -15.97 24.61 0.78
C LEU A 127 -17.00 23.51 1.10
N SER A 128 -17.97 23.78 1.99
CA SER A 128 -19.07 22.85 2.25
C SER A 128 -19.74 22.42 0.94
N ASN A 129 -19.89 21.10 0.75
CA ASN A 129 -20.39 20.45 -0.49
C ASN A 129 -19.42 20.38 -1.67
N THR A 130 -18.13 20.71 -1.49
CA THR A 130 -17.10 20.50 -2.52
C THR A 130 -16.16 19.36 -2.14
N VAL A 131 -15.73 18.56 -3.14
CA VAL A 131 -14.73 17.51 -2.96
C VAL A 131 -13.36 18.08 -3.29
N GLN A 132 -12.41 17.95 -2.36
CA GLN A 132 -11.05 18.50 -2.50
C GLN A 132 -10.05 17.46 -3.03
N HIS A 133 -10.56 16.49 -3.77
CA HIS A 133 -9.79 15.41 -4.36
C HIS A 133 -10.10 15.29 -5.86
N ARG A 134 -9.07 14.99 -6.66
CA ARG A 134 -9.19 14.76 -8.09
C ARG A 134 -8.84 13.32 -8.46
N TRP A 135 -9.86 12.59 -8.90
CA TRP A 135 -9.71 11.28 -9.51
C TRP A 135 -9.19 11.41 -10.94
N MET A 136 -8.13 10.68 -11.26
CA MET A 136 -7.58 10.59 -12.61
C MET A 136 -7.97 9.25 -13.25
N ALA A 137 -8.66 9.32 -14.38
CA ALA A 137 -8.86 8.13 -15.22
C ALA A 137 -7.49 7.64 -15.74
N GLU A 138 -7.32 6.31 -15.78
CA GLU A 138 -6.08 5.59 -16.07
C GLU A 138 -5.18 6.27 -17.14
N LYS A 139 -3.86 6.26 -16.89
CA LYS A 139 -2.76 6.80 -17.73
C LYS A 139 -2.52 8.32 -17.64
N LYS A 140 -2.88 8.95 -16.52
CA LYS A 140 -2.66 10.39 -16.30
C LYS A 140 -1.86 10.76 -15.05
N ASN A 141 -1.56 9.82 -14.15
CA ASN A 141 -0.70 10.05 -12.99
C ASN A 141 0.80 9.97 -13.34
N ILE A 142 1.22 10.76 -14.34
CA ILE A 142 2.55 10.65 -14.97
C ILE A 142 3.70 10.84 -13.98
N LEU A 143 3.49 11.61 -12.90
CA LEU A 143 4.57 11.95 -11.98
C LEU A 143 4.86 10.86 -10.96
N SER A 144 3.85 10.14 -10.47
CA SER A 144 4.09 8.95 -9.65
C SER A 144 4.75 7.85 -10.47
N GLU A 145 4.32 7.63 -11.73
CA GLU A 145 4.97 6.69 -12.65
C GLU A 145 6.47 7.01 -12.85
N ILE A 146 6.82 8.30 -12.95
CA ILE A 146 8.23 8.73 -13.03
C ILE A 146 8.98 8.41 -11.73
N VAL A 147 8.38 8.69 -10.57
CA VAL A 147 8.98 8.36 -9.26
C VAL A 147 9.27 6.86 -9.17
N TRP A 148 8.31 6.01 -9.55
CA TRP A 148 8.51 4.56 -9.59
C TRP A 148 9.61 4.14 -10.56
N SER A 149 9.66 4.74 -11.74
CA SER A 149 10.73 4.44 -12.71
C SER A 149 12.12 4.77 -12.15
N VAL A 150 12.25 5.88 -11.41
CA VAL A 150 13.53 6.29 -10.80
C VAL A 150 13.88 5.38 -9.62
N LEU A 151 12.91 5.09 -8.75
CA LEU A 151 13.09 4.18 -7.61
C LEU A 151 13.60 2.82 -8.08
N ARG A 152 13.00 2.25 -9.13
CA ARG A 152 13.44 0.97 -9.67
C ARG A 152 14.87 0.97 -10.18
N ALA A 153 15.25 2.04 -10.86
CA ALA A 153 16.57 2.14 -11.47
C ALA A 153 17.70 2.43 -10.45
N THR A 154 17.37 2.88 -9.24
CA THR A 154 18.36 3.38 -8.28
C THR A 154 18.34 2.69 -6.92
N PHE A 155 17.17 2.26 -6.46
CA PHE A 155 16.95 1.60 -5.17
C PHE A 155 16.58 0.14 -5.38
N SER A 156 15.45 -0.14 -6.06
CA SER A 156 14.86 -1.49 -6.06
C SER A 156 15.80 -2.57 -6.58
N PHE A 157 16.61 -2.29 -7.59
CA PHE A 157 17.53 -3.27 -8.16
C PHE A 157 18.49 -3.90 -7.13
N GLY A 158 18.98 -3.12 -6.15
CA GLY A 158 19.90 -3.61 -5.12
C GLY A 158 19.24 -4.59 -4.14
N TYR A 159 18.02 -4.27 -3.70
CA TYR A 159 17.28 -5.09 -2.73
C TYR A 159 16.52 -6.25 -3.37
N GLU A 160 16.10 -6.11 -4.63
CA GLU A 160 15.48 -7.21 -5.39
C GLU A 160 16.41 -8.43 -5.45
N GLY A 161 17.73 -8.22 -5.59
CA GLY A 161 18.70 -9.32 -5.56
C GLY A 161 18.76 -10.04 -4.21
N VAL A 162 18.68 -9.29 -3.11
CA VAL A 162 18.69 -9.85 -1.73
C VAL A 162 17.41 -10.65 -1.47
N LEU A 163 16.26 -10.09 -1.84
CA LEU A 163 14.97 -10.75 -1.67
C LEU A 163 14.88 -12.00 -2.56
N GLN A 164 15.34 -11.90 -3.81
CA GLN A 164 15.35 -13.01 -4.76
C GLN A 164 16.26 -14.16 -4.29
N PHE A 165 17.39 -13.86 -3.66
CA PHE A 165 18.30 -14.87 -3.12
C PHE A 165 17.60 -15.79 -2.11
N GLY A 166 16.89 -15.25 -1.11
CA GLY A 166 16.18 -16.09 -0.14
C GLY A 166 14.99 -16.87 -0.71
N VAL A 167 14.39 -16.37 -1.80
CA VAL A 167 13.36 -17.11 -2.56
C VAL A 167 13.99 -18.26 -3.34
N GLU A 168 15.15 -18.05 -3.97
CA GLU A 168 15.87 -19.08 -4.75
C GLU A 168 16.44 -20.20 -3.87
N GLU A 169 16.91 -19.86 -2.66
CA GLU A 169 17.33 -20.83 -1.64
C GLU A 169 16.15 -21.57 -0.97
N GLY A 170 14.91 -21.15 -1.24
CA GLY A 170 13.69 -21.78 -0.72
C GLY A 170 13.42 -21.47 0.76
N TRP A 171 14.01 -20.42 1.33
CA TRP A 171 13.79 -20.01 2.72
C TRP A 171 12.47 -19.26 2.91
N TYR A 172 11.96 -18.66 1.83
CA TYR A 172 10.76 -17.86 1.82
C TYR A 172 10.01 -18.06 0.49
N ASP A 173 8.71 -18.34 0.57
CA ASP A 173 7.82 -18.39 -0.61
C ASP A 173 6.63 -17.44 -0.43
N PRO A 174 6.53 -16.36 -1.21
CA PRO A 174 5.42 -15.42 -1.17
C PRO A 174 4.17 -15.89 -1.93
N LYS A 175 4.28 -16.97 -2.72
CA LYS A 175 3.22 -17.49 -3.59
C LYS A 175 2.56 -18.75 -3.04
N VAL A 176 2.70 -19.03 -1.76
CA VAL A 176 1.84 -20.00 -1.08
C VAL A 176 0.69 -19.21 -0.45
N PRO A 177 -0.37 -18.87 -1.21
CA PRO A 177 -1.63 -18.50 -0.58
C PRO A 177 -2.12 -19.74 0.18
N LEU A 178 -2.66 -19.52 1.37
CA LEU A 178 -3.25 -20.54 2.23
C LEU A 178 -4.24 -21.48 1.50
N GLU A 179 -4.78 -21.08 0.35
CA GLU A 179 -5.70 -21.89 -0.47
C GLU A 179 -5.09 -23.18 -1.07
N ALA A 180 -3.76 -23.27 -1.26
CA ALA A 180 -3.14 -24.44 -1.89
C ALA A 180 -2.77 -25.60 -0.93
N LEU A 181 -3.02 -25.46 0.39
CA LEU A 181 -2.59 -26.42 1.40
C LEU A 181 -3.73 -26.91 2.31
N VAL A 182 -4.86 -27.31 1.72
CA VAL A 182 -5.96 -27.96 2.45
C VAL A 182 -5.65 -29.41 2.88
N SER A 183 -4.40 -29.90 2.74
CA SER A 183 -4.08 -31.32 3.03
C SER A 183 -3.19 -31.59 4.24
N LEU A 184 -2.59 -30.61 4.93
CA LEU A 184 -1.83 -30.90 6.16
C LEU A 184 -1.82 -29.70 7.12
N PHE A 185 -2.51 -29.86 8.25
CA PHE A 185 -2.53 -28.92 9.39
C PHE A 185 -1.12 -28.54 9.88
N SER A 186 -0.14 -29.45 9.74
CA SER A 186 1.27 -29.20 10.08
C SER A 186 2.01 -28.27 9.11
N CYS A 187 1.55 -28.13 7.86
CA CYS A 187 2.21 -27.26 6.87
C CYS A 187 1.78 -25.80 7.04
N ILE A 188 0.49 -25.55 7.26
CA ILE A 188 -0.08 -24.20 7.39
C ILE A 188 0.61 -23.41 8.50
N ALA A 189 0.79 -24.03 9.67
CA ALA A 189 1.40 -23.37 10.81
C ALA A 189 2.87 -22.97 10.61
N ALA A 190 3.62 -23.80 9.89
CA ALA A 190 5.00 -23.50 9.51
C ALA A 190 5.06 -22.31 8.53
N HIS A 191 4.09 -22.18 7.63
CA HIS A 191 4.04 -21.10 6.63
C HIS A 191 3.67 -19.74 7.24
N ILE A 192 2.80 -19.71 8.24
CA ILE A 192 2.41 -18.48 8.93
C ILE A 192 3.59 -17.90 9.70
N SER A 193 4.33 -18.75 10.41
CA SER A 193 5.55 -18.33 11.12
C SER A 193 6.60 -17.78 10.16
N VAL A 194 6.81 -18.43 9.00
CA VAL A 194 7.70 -17.94 7.93
C VAL A 194 7.28 -16.54 7.45
N SER A 195 5.99 -16.32 7.20
CA SER A 195 5.47 -15.04 6.70
C SER A 195 5.54 -13.92 7.74
N LEU A 196 5.20 -14.21 9.00
CA LEU A 196 5.24 -13.23 10.09
C LEU A 196 6.68 -12.86 10.46
N VAL A 197 7.60 -13.82 10.52
CA VAL A 197 9.03 -13.55 10.72
C VAL A 197 9.57 -12.68 9.57
N PHE A 198 9.18 -12.97 8.32
CA PHE A 198 9.57 -12.15 7.17
C PHE A 198 9.05 -10.72 7.31
N ARG A 199 7.75 -10.53 7.60
CA ARG A 199 7.14 -9.20 7.82
C ARG A 199 7.85 -8.44 8.94
N TYR A 200 8.09 -9.09 10.08
CA TYR A 200 8.72 -8.51 11.26
C TYR A 200 10.13 -7.99 10.99
N ILE A 201 10.95 -8.71 10.21
CA ILE A 201 12.34 -8.32 9.92
C ILE A 201 12.42 -7.38 8.70
N PHE A 202 11.84 -7.78 7.57
CA PHE A 202 12.11 -7.13 6.29
C PHE A 202 11.36 -5.81 6.12
N ILE A 203 10.13 -5.68 6.64
CA ILE A 203 9.36 -4.43 6.46
C ILE A 203 10.02 -3.26 7.20
N PRO A 204 10.36 -3.34 8.50
CA PRO A 204 11.05 -2.25 9.20
C PRO A 204 12.42 -1.93 8.60
N TRP A 205 13.21 -2.95 8.24
CA TRP A 205 14.51 -2.76 7.62
C TRP A 205 14.40 -2.04 6.26
N LEU A 206 13.57 -2.54 5.34
CA LEU A 206 13.37 -1.90 4.04
C LEU A 206 12.72 -0.52 4.17
N GLN A 207 11.85 -0.30 5.16
CA GLN A 207 11.27 1.02 5.42
C GLN A 207 12.37 2.02 5.82
N HIS A 208 13.31 1.64 6.68
CA HIS A 208 14.44 2.48 7.06
C HIS A 208 15.29 2.85 5.83
N GLU A 209 15.62 1.88 4.99
CA GLU A 209 16.38 2.09 3.74
C GLU A 209 15.62 3.02 2.76
N LEU A 210 14.30 2.89 2.69
CA LEU A 210 13.45 3.78 1.89
C LEU A 210 13.42 5.20 2.44
N ASP A 211 13.36 5.38 3.75
CA ASP A 211 13.36 6.70 4.40
C ASP A 211 14.68 7.44 4.12
N GLU A 212 15.82 6.75 4.23
CA GLU A 212 17.14 7.28 3.83
C GLU A 212 17.20 7.63 2.34
N TYR A 213 16.63 6.77 1.48
CA TYR A 213 16.52 7.05 0.05
C TYR A 213 15.69 8.33 -0.21
N VAL A 214 14.55 8.50 0.46
CA VAL A 214 13.68 9.68 0.32
C VAL A 214 14.42 10.94 0.75
N LEU A 215 15.09 10.91 1.90
CA LEU A 215 15.90 12.03 2.40
C LEU A 215 16.96 12.44 1.37
N LYS A 216 17.74 11.46 0.88
CA LYS A 216 18.76 11.69 -0.15
C LYS A 216 18.16 12.22 -1.44
N ASN A 217 17.03 11.66 -1.89
CA ASN A 217 16.36 12.09 -3.12
C ASN A 217 15.90 13.56 -3.03
N ASN A 218 15.30 13.94 -1.91
CA ASN A 218 14.73 15.26 -1.68
C ASN A 218 15.81 16.34 -1.48
N THR A 219 16.95 15.99 -0.90
CA THR A 219 18.09 16.90 -0.66
C THR A 219 19.08 16.98 -1.83
N THR A 220 19.02 16.05 -2.78
CA THR A 220 19.93 16.06 -3.94
C THR A 220 19.44 16.99 -5.05
N LYS A 221 20.33 17.88 -5.52
CA LYS A 221 20.08 18.71 -6.70
C LYS A 221 19.95 17.83 -7.95
N LYS A 222 18.83 17.95 -8.67
CA LYS A 222 18.64 17.21 -9.92
C LYS A 222 19.33 17.91 -11.08
N ARG A 223 19.81 17.12 -12.05
CA ARG A 223 20.37 17.68 -13.29
C ARG A 223 19.28 18.43 -14.04
N HIS A 224 19.61 19.63 -14.49
CA HIS A 224 18.70 20.43 -15.31
C HIS A 224 18.26 19.65 -16.56
N ASN A 225 16.94 19.56 -16.75
CA ASN A 225 16.34 18.97 -17.93
C ASN A 225 15.36 19.97 -18.55
N ARG A 226 15.71 20.55 -19.69
CA ARG A 226 14.90 21.53 -20.44
C ARG A 226 13.51 21.01 -20.83
N LYS A 227 13.27 19.70 -20.73
CA LYS A 227 12.00 19.05 -21.07
C LYS A 227 11.04 18.96 -19.88
N VAL A 228 11.46 19.37 -18.69
CA VAL A 228 10.68 19.33 -17.44
C VAL A 228 10.36 20.77 -17.05
N ALA A 229 9.09 21.08 -16.85
CA ALA A 229 8.61 22.44 -16.53
C ALA A 229 8.82 22.85 -15.06
N ARG A 230 9.49 22.01 -14.26
CA ARG A 230 9.70 22.24 -12.83
C ARG A 230 10.89 23.16 -12.57
N PRO A 231 10.90 23.89 -11.46
CA PRO A 231 12.07 24.66 -11.05
C PRO A 231 13.30 23.77 -10.90
N ASN A 232 14.46 24.29 -11.26
CA ASN A 232 15.72 23.57 -11.17
C ASN A 232 16.43 23.89 -9.85
N GLY A 233 16.62 22.89 -9.01
CA GLY A 233 17.21 23.09 -7.69
C GLY A 233 17.26 21.81 -6.87
N VAL A 234 17.60 21.96 -5.60
CA VAL A 234 17.36 20.93 -4.58
C VAL A 234 15.86 20.94 -4.30
N LEU A 235 15.22 19.78 -4.36
CA LEU A 235 13.75 19.68 -4.32
C LEU A 235 13.20 20.26 -3.02
N LEU A 236 13.82 19.92 -1.89
CA LEU A 236 13.41 20.42 -0.58
C LEU A 236 13.62 21.94 -0.43
N LEU A 237 14.63 22.52 -1.06
CA LEU A 237 14.84 23.98 -1.03
C LEU A 237 13.77 24.72 -1.86
N ILE A 238 13.32 24.14 -2.96
CA ILE A 238 12.22 24.70 -3.76
C ILE A 238 10.93 24.68 -2.94
N GLU A 239 10.69 23.61 -2.18
CA GLU A 239 9.52 23.49 -1.32
C GLU A 239 9.55 24.46 -0.13
N GLN A 240 10.71 24.61 0.54
CA GLN A 240 10.86 25.44 1.74
C GLN A 240 10.93 26.94 1.44
N ALA A 241 11.39 27.32 0.25
CA ALA A 241 11.59 28.71 -0.16
C ALA A 241 11.16 28.94 -1.63
N PRO A 242 9.87 28.72 -1.97
CA PRO A 242 9.38 28.80 -3.35
C PRO A 242 9.55 30.18 -3.97
N GLU A 243 9.55 31.24 -3.17
CA GLU A 243 9.76 32.62 -3.61
C GLU A 243 11.14 32.83 -4.26
N ARG A 244 12.14 31.98 -3.95
CA ARG A 244 13.46 32.01 -4.59
C ARG A 244 13.48 31.42 -5.99
N PHE A 245 12.38 30.79 -6.41
CA PHE A 245 12.23 30.07 -7.67
C PHE A 245 11.04 30.59 -8.50
N ASP A 246 10.59 31.82 -8.23
CA ASP A 246 9.41 32.44 -8.85
C ASP A 246 8.15 31.56 -8.73
N ALA A 247 8.04 30.83 -7.62
CA ALA A 247 6.93 29.93 -7.33
C ALA A 247 6.13 30.41 -6.11
N GLN A 248 4.87 29.98 -6.03
CA GLN A 248 3.99 30.24 -4.89
C GLN A 248 3.75 28.96 -4.10
N ASP A 249 3.62 29.08 -2.78
CA ASP A 249 3.17 28.02 -1.89
C ASP A 249 1.65 28.08 -1.73
N TYR A 250 1.00 26.94 -1.93
CA TYR A 250 -0.44 26.78 -1.82
C TYR A 250 -0.84 25.91 -0.62
N LYS A 251 0.07 25.68 0.34
CA LYS A 251 -0.25 24.89 1.53
C LYS A 251 -1.44 25.45 2.31
N VAL A 252 -2.21 24.53 2.90
CA VAL A 252 -3.31 24.83 3.80
C VAL A 252 -2.96 24.27 5.17
N THR A 253 -2.93 25.14 6.17
CA THR A 253 -2.65 24.75 7.56
C THR A 253 -3.89 24.08 8.17
N PHE A 254 -3.68 23.00 8.91
CA PHE A 254 -4.75 22.31 9.61
C PHE A 254 -4.52 22.37 11.12
N SER A 255 -5.58 22.50 11.90
CA SER A 255 -5.46 22.48 13.35
C SER A 255 -5.23 21.04 13.84
N PRO A 256 -4.47 20.82 14.93
CA PRO A 256 -4.30 19.48 15.52
C PRO A 256 -5.64 18.77 15.78
N ASP A 257 -6.64 19.50 16.27
CA ASP A 257 -7.98 18.97 16.53
C ASP A 257 -8.67 18.42 15.26
N SER A 258 -8.50 19.12 14.13
CA SER A 258 -9.07 18.69 12.85
C SER A 258 -8.37 17.43 12.33
N ILE A 259 -7.05 17.33 12.50
CA ILE A 259 -6.24 16.17 12.10
C ILE A 259 -6.62 14.96 12.94
N GLN A 260 -6.70 15.13 14.26
CA GLN A 260 -7.08 14.06 15.18
C GLN A 260 -8.51 13.56 14.90
N THR A 261 -9.45 14.47 14.62
CA THR A 261 -10.82 14.10 14.26
C THR A 261 -10.85 13.34 12.93
N ALA A 262 -10.11 13.80 11.92
CA ALA A 262 -9.99 13.09 10.64
C ALA A 262 -9.39 11.69 10.80
N ARG A 263 -8.37 11.55 11.67
CA ARG A 263 -7.75 10.26 11.99
C ARG A 263 -8.74 9.30 12.61
N GLN A 264 -9.50 9.72 13.62
CA GLN A 264 -10.55 8.90 14.23
C GLN A 264 -11.63 8.44 13.24
N LEU A 265 -11.99 9.29 12.26
CA LEU A 265 -13.03 8.98 11.28
C LEU A 265 -12.56 8.08 10.13
N TYR A 266 -11.32 8.25 9.66
CA TYR A 266 -10.88 7.67 8.38
C TYR A 266 -9.65 6.76 8.48
N ALA A 267 -8.93 6.79 9.60
CA ALA A 267 -7.77 5.95 9.88
C ALA A 267 -7.67 5.62 11.38
N PRO A 268 -8.65 4.87 11.93
CA PRO A 268 -8.67 4.54 13.35
C PRO A 268 -7.47 3.66 13.72
N ALA A 269 -6.83 3.94 14.86
CA ALA A 269 -5.53 3.40 15.23
C ALA A 269 -5.57 1.92 15.66
N ASP A 270 -6.75 1.45 16.05
CA ASP A 270 -7.09 0.09 16.49
C ASP A 270 -7.40 -0.86 15.31
N HIS A 271 -7.28 -0.40 14.06
CA HIS A 271 -7.57 -1.24 12.91
C HIS A 271 -6.45 -2.27 12.66
N PRO A 272 -6.75 -3.58 12.56
CA PRO A 272 -5.74 -4.65 12.44
C PRO A 272 -4.75 -4.49 11.29
N VAL A 273 -5.17 -3.89 10.16
CA VAL A 273 -4.28 -3.64 9.01
C VAL A 273 -3.06 -2.76 9.32
N LEU A 274 -3.12 -1.97 10.40
CA LEU A 274 -2.04 -1.11 10.86
C LEU A 274 -1.01 -1.87 11.68
N GLU A 275 -1.36 -3.06 12.17
CA GLU A 275 -0.45 -3.94 12.88
C GLU A 275 0.47 -4.64 11.88
N LEU A 276 1.77 -4.69 12.19
CA LEU A 276 2.76 -5.35 11.35
C LEU A 276 2.64 -6.88 11.45
N VAL A 277 2.44 -7.33 12.68
CA VAL A 277 2.30 -8.72 13.14
C VAL A 277 1.38 -8.71 14.37
N PRO A 278 0.69 -9.82 14.68
CA PRO A 278 -0.10 -9.94 15.91
C PRO A 278 0.71 -9.64 17.16
N GLU A 279 0.09 -9.09 18.20
CA GLU A 279 0.76 -8.74 19.45
C GLU A 279 1.40 -9.97 20.12
N SER A 280 0.70 -11.11 20.12
CA SER A 280 1.20 -12.38 20.64
C SER A 280 2.47 -12.85 19.89
N PHE A 281 2.49 -12.72 18.56
CA PHE A 281 3.68 -13.00 17.75
C PHE A 281 4.83 -12.04 18.09
N TRP A 282 4.52 -10.74 18.17
CA TRP A 282 5.50 -9.69 18.45
C TRP A 282 6.23 -9.94 19.78
N ARG A 283 5.50 -10.31 20.84
CA ARG A 283 6.07 -10.62 22.15
C ARG A 283 7.04 -11.82 22.08
N CYS A 284 6.66 -12.88 21.37
CA CYS A 284 7.55 -14.03 21.16
C CYS A 284 8.79 -13.63 20.35
N ALA A 285 8.61 -12.86 19.28
CA ALA A 285 9.68 -12.38 18.42
C ALA A 285 10.69 -11.52 19.20
N GLU A 286 10.22 -10.62 20.08
CA GLU A 286 11.11 -9.83 20.93
C GLU A 286 11.97 -10.71 21.85
N VAL A 287 11.38 -11.70 22.53
CA VAL A 287 12.12 -12.61 23.39
C VAL A 287 13.21 -13.33 22.60
N PHE A 288 12.87 -13.88 21.45
CA PHE A 288 13.82 -14.60 20.60
C PHE A 288 14.89 -13.70 19.97
N MET A 289 14.55 -12.46 19.60
CA MET A 289 15.52 -11.48 19.12
C MET A 289 16.49 -11.05 20.23
N ASN A 290 16.00 -10.90 21.46
CA ASN A 290 16.84 -10.64 22.63
C ASN A 290 17.82 -11.80 22.89
N GLU A 291 17.38 -13.05 22.74
CA GLU A 291 18.27 -14.23 22.84
C GLU A 291 19.32 -14.28 21.73
N LEU A 292 18.98 -13.81 20.53
CA LEU A 292 19.92 -13.67 19.40
C LEU A 292 20.87 -12.47 19.57
N GLY A 293 20.71 -11.68 20.64
CA GLY A 293 21.57 -10.55 20.97
C GLY A 293 21.24 -9.26 20.20
N ASN A 294 20.03 -9.15 19.64
CA ASN A 294 19.55 -8.00 18.87
C ASN A 294 20.57 -7.49 17.83
N PRO A 295 20.96 -8.34 16.86
CA PRO A 295 21.90 -7.94 15.83
C PRO A 295 21.34 -6.80 14.98
N GLU A 296 22.21 -5.87 14.58
CA GLU A 296 21.86 -4.83 13.61
C GLU A 296 21.50 -5.49 12.27
N ILE A 297 20.28 -5.26 11.79
CA ILE A 297 19.79 -5.83 10.53
C ILE A 297 20.46 -5.09 9.37
N ARG A 298 21.28 -5.82 8.61
CA ARG A 298 22.01 -5.31 7.44
C ARG A 298 21.79 -6.24 6.26
N GLN A 299 22.08 -5.74 5.07
CA GLN A 299 21.88 -6.47 3.82
C GLN A 299 22.60 -7.83 3.78
N ASP A 300 23.78 -7.91 4.40
CA ASP A 300 24.63 -9.10 4.43
C ASP A 300 24.23 -10.14 5.47
N CYS A 301 23.48 -9.76 6.50
CA CYS A 301 23.09 -10.65 7.60
C CYS A 301 21.57 -10.85 7.76
N VAL A 302 20.74 -10.12 7.01
CA VAL A 302 19.27 -10.13 7.17
C VAL A 302 18.67 -11.53 7.09
N TRP A 303 19.19 -12.37 6.18
CA TRP A 303 18.73 -13.75 6.04
C TRP A 303 19.22 -14.66 7.17
N ASP A 304 20.43 -14.44 7.70
CA ASP A 304 20.94 -15.20 8.84
C ASP A 304 20.11 -14.92 10.10
N ILE A 305 19.75 -13.65 10.31
CA ILE A 305 18.86 -13.23 11.40
C ILE A 305 17.47 -13.84 11.20
N TYR A 306 16.94 -13.80 9.98
CA TYR A 306 15.67 -14.43 9.64
C TYR A 306 15.65 -15.93 9.93
N LEU A 307 16.68 -16.67 9.51
CA LEU A 307 16.80 -18.10 9.74
C LEU A 307 17.00 -18.42 11.22
N GLY A 308 17.77 -17.60 11.95
CA GLY A 308 17.96 -17.73 13.38
C GLY A 308 16.66 -17.55 14.16
N LEU A 309 15.90 -16.50 13.85
CA LEU A 309 14.61 -16.24 14.48
C LEU A 309 13.60 -17.34 14.13
N LEU A 310 13.53 -17.75 12.87
CA LEU A 310 12.68 -18.85 12.43
C LEU A 310 13.05 -20.18 13.10
N GLY A 311 14.34 -20.42 13.33
CA GLY A 311 14.85 -21.57 14.08
C GLY A 311 14.31 -21.60 15.50
N LYS A 312 14.31 -20.46 16.20
CA LYS A 312 13.73 -20.33 17.55
C LYS A 312 12.24 -20.64 17.60
N PHE A 313 11.46 -20.10 16.68
CA PHE A 313 10.03 -20.44 16.59
C PHE A 313 9.79 -21.95 16.38
N ARG A 314 10.64 -22.61 15.59
CA ARG A 314 10.58 -24.06 15.36
C ARG A 314 11.03 -24.87 16.57
N GLU A 315 12.10 -24.45 17.26
CA GLU A 315 12.63 -25.12 18.46
C GLU A 315 11.63 -25.10 19.61
N HIS A 316 10.94 -23.98 19.82
CA HIS A 316 9.93 -23.83 20.86
C HIS A 316 8.56 -24.43 20.47
N ASN A 317 8.46 -25.03 19.27
CA ASN A 317 7.25 -25.62 18.72
C ASN A 317 6.01 -24.71 18.87
N ILE A 318 6.20 -23.39 18.71
CA ILE A 318 5.11 -22.41 18.73
C ILE A 318 4.41 -22.54 17.38
N ILE A 319 3.54 -23.54 17.31
CA ILE A 319 2.63 -23.80 16.21
C ILE A 319 1.44 -22.88 16.46
N THR A 320 1.21 -21.96 15.52
CA THR A 320 0.03 -21.10 15.34
C THR A 320 -1.02 -21.08 16.45
N ILE A 321 -1.23 -19.89 16.99
CA ILE A 321 -2.47 -19.56 17.69
C ILE A 321 -3.50 -19.19 16.62
N ASP A 322 -4.78 -19.55 16.79
CA ASP A 322 -5.89 -19.21 15.86
C ASP A 322 -5.90 -17.72 15.45
N GLU A 323 -5.41 -16.85 16.32
CA GLU A 323 -5.18 -15.41 16.08
C GLU A 323 -4.25 -15.13 14.88
N TRP A 324 -3.19 -15.90 14.70
CA TRP A 324 -2.18 -15.68 13.65
C TRP A 324 -2.68 -16.09 12.27
N ASP A 325 -3.54 -17.11 12.21
CA ASP A 325 -4.17 -17.60 10.99
C ASP A 325 -5.05 -16.50 10.38
N PHE A 326 -5.91 -15.92 11.20
CA PHE A 326 -6.78 -14.80 10.81
C PHE A 326 -5.98 -13.58 10.33
N PHE A 327 -4.85 -13.27 10.98
CA PHE A 327 -4.03 -12.11 10.62
C PHE A 327 -3.44 -12.17 9.20
N ILE A 328 -3.11 -13.37 8.71
CA ILE A 328 -2.60 -13.56 7.34
C ILE A 328 -3.74 -13.60 6.33
N ASP A 329 -4.88 -14.20 6.69
CA ASP A 329 -6.03 -14.40 5.80
C ASP A 329 -6.89 -13.14 5.61
N ASN A 330 -6.66 -12.11 6.43
CA ASN A 330 -7.22 -10.76 6.32
C ASN A 330 -6.74 -9.96 5.09
N ASN A 331 -6.76 -10.59 3.91
CA ASN A 331 -7.07 -9.95 2.63
C ASN A 331 -8.53 -9.45 2.68
N TYR A 332 -8.81 -8.51 3.58
CA TYR A 332 -10.10 -7.86 3.66
C TYR A 332 -10.30 -6.97 2.43
N ASP A 333 -10.90 -7.53 1.39
CA ASP A 333 -11.89 -6.82 0.59
C ASP A 333 -13.17 -6.70 1.45
N GLU A 334 -13.14 -5.89 2.52
CA GLU A 334 -14.39 -5.51 3.17
C GLU A 334 -15.19 -4.68 2.16
N GLU A 335 -16.23 -5.28 1.60
CA GLU A 335 -17.41 -4.53 1.17
C GLU A 335 -17.85 -3.71 2.38
N THR A 336 -17.55 -2.41 2.35
CA THR A 336 -18.03 -1.45 3.35
C THR A 336 -19.51 -1.70 3.63
N PRO A 337 -19.95 -1.80 4.90
CA PRO A 337 -21.34 -2.03 5.25
C PRO A 337 -22.25 -1.08 4.47
N GLU A 338 -23.29 -1.64 3.85
CA GLU A 338 -24.27 -0.88 3.10
C GLU A 338 -24.73 0.35 3.91
N ASP A 339 -24.60 1.52 3.26
CA ASP A 339 -25.05 2.83 3.72
C ASP A 339 -26.50 2.78 4.26
N VAL A 340 -26.66 2.77 5.58
CA VAL A 340 -27.91 3.13 6.23
C VAL A 340 -27.62 4.31 7.17
N ASN A 341 -27.96 5.52 6.70
CA ASN A 341 -27.97 6.82 7.39
C ASN A 341 -26.71 7.72 7.38
N ASN A 342 -26.25 8.14 6.20
CA ASN A 342 -25.49 9.40 6.08
C ASN A 342 -25.81 10.13 4.76
N PRO A 343 -26.25 11.41 4.74
CA PRO A 343 -26.77 12.07 3.53
C PRO A 343 -25.70 12.53 2.51
N LEU A 344 -24.51 11.93 2.49
CA LEU A 344 -23.45 12.21 1.52
C LEU A 344 -23.09 10.95 0.71
N VAL A 345 -24.08 10.42 -0.01
CA VAL A 345 -23.88 9.26 -0.89
C VAL A 345 -23.18 9.69 -2.18
N LEU A 346 -21.91 9.31 -2.31
CA LEU A 346 -21.16 9.31 -3.56
C LEU A 346 -21.44 7.99 -4.30
N LYS A 347 -22.45 7.97 -5.18
CA LYS A 347 -22.56 6.94 -6.22
C LYS A 347 -22.25 7.55 -7.59
N PRO A 348 -21.36 6.96 -8.41
CA PRO A 348 -21.28 7.32 -9.82
C PRO A 348 -22.59 6.93 -10.50
N ARG A 349 -23.22 7.87 -11.22
CA ARG A 349 -24.39 7.59 -12.08
C ARG A 349 -24.00 6.54 -13.12
N ARG A 350 -24.46 5.31 -12.93
CA ARG A 350 -24.51 4.27 -13.96
C ARG A 350 -25.94 4.26 -14.49
N SER A 351 -26.08 4.47 -15.79
CA SER A 351 -27.33 4.31 -16.53
C SER A 351 -27.84 2.88 -16.39
N GLU A 352 -29.08 2.76 -15.93
CA GLU A 352 -29.85 1.51 -15.82
C GLU A 352 -30.07 0.88 -17.19
N GLU A 353 -29.89 -0.44 -17.28
CA GLU A 353 -30.67 -1.30 -18.18
C GLU A 353 -30.79 -2.69 -17.52
N VAL A 354 -32.02 -3.18 -17.50
CA VAL A 354 -32.56 -4.36 -16.82
C VAL A 354 -32.52 -5.56 -17.78
N GLU A 355 -32.18 -6.77 -17.28
CA GLU A 355 -32.77 -8.07 -17.69
C GLU A 355 -32.01 -9.20 -16.95
N ASN A 356 -32.60 -9.94 -16.00
CA ASN A 356 -33.63 -10.97 -16.02
C ASN A 356 -33.06 -12.40 -15.92
N SER A 357 -33.47 -13.04 -14.82
CA SER A 357 -33.32 -14.41 -14.32
C SER A 357 -33.18 -15.60 -15.30
N ARG A 358 -32.46 -16.63 -14.83
CA ARG A 358 -32.79 -18.06 -15.00
C ARG A 358 -32.05 -18.94 -13.98
N GLU A 359 -32.85 -19.63 -13.16
CA GLU A 359 -32.47 -20.78 -12.32
C GLU A 359 -32.07 -21.99 -13.17
N LEU A 360 -31.24 -22.88 -12.62
CA LEU A 360 -31.50 -24.33 -12.56
C LEU A 360 -30.48 -25.03 -11.64
N SER A 361 -31.05 -25.85 -10.75
CA SER A 361 -30.46 -26.71 -9.73
C SER A 361 -29.81 -27.98 -10.28
N GLU A 362 -28.81 -28.53 -9.58
CA GLU A 362 -28.56 -29.98 -9.54
C GLU A 362 -27.85 -30.38 -8.23
N GLN A 363 -28.38 -31.42 -7.58
CA GLN A 363 -27.92 -32.07 -6.34
C GLN A 363 -27.27 -33.42 -6.66
N SER A 364 -26.18 -33.74 -5.96
CA SER A 364 -25.77 -35.08 -5.47
C SER A 364 -24.45 -34.87 -4.70
N GLY A 365 -24.11 -35.46 -3.56
CA GLY A 365 -24.56 -36.65 -2.83
C GLY A 365 -23.27 -37.23 -2.23
N GLU A 366 -22.92 -36.86 -1.00
CA GLU A 366 -21.71 -37.33 -0.30
C GLU A 366 -22.08 -38.32 0.81
N GLU A 367 -21.43 -39.50 0.77
CA GLU A 367 -21.47 -40.54 1.81
C GLU A 367 -20.21 -40.40 2.70
N ASP A 368 -20.44 -40.31 4.00
CA ASP A 368 -19.43 -40.21 5.05
C ASP A 368 -18.67 -41.52 5.27
N PHE A 369 -17.35 -41.43 5.50
CA PHE A 369 -16.55 -42.48 6.12
C PHE A 369 -15.72 -41.90 7.27
N GLU A 370 -16.11 -42.23 8.51
CA GLU A 370 -15.33 -42.04 9.73
C GLU A 370 -14.14 -43.01 9.77
N ILE A 371 -12.94 -42.51 10.06
CA ILE A 371 -11.83 -43.31 10.59
C ILE A 371 -11.25 -42.59 11.81
N SER A 372 -11.40 -43.26 12.95
CA SER A 372 -10.86 -42.92 14.26
C SER A 372 -9.37 -43.26 14.37
N GLY A 373 -8.64 -42.41 15.11
CA GLY A 373 -7.23 -42.63 15.43
C GLY A 373 -6.60 -41.45 16.15
N GLU A 374 -6.87 -41.30 17.45
CA GLU A 374 -6.17 -40.36 18.32
C GLU A 374 -4.70 -40.76 18.52
N ALA A 375 -3.79 -39.82 18.24
CA ALA A 375 -2.42 -39.84 18.73
C ALA A 375 -2.24 -38.63 19.69
N PRO A 376 -1.44 -38.76 20.77
CA PRO A 376 -1.46 -37.82 21.88
C PRO A 376 -0.78 -36.49 21.49
N ARG A 377 -1.57 -35.42 21.43
CA ARG A 377 -1.11 -34.02 21.35
C ARG A 377 -0.52 -33.61 22.70
N LEU A 378 0.80 -33.42 22.76
CA LEU A 378 1.41 -32.54 23.75
C LEU A 378 1.51 -31.15 23.12
N GLU A 379 0.35 -30.48 23.04
CA GLU A 379 0.26 -29.05 22.77
C GLU A 379 0.48 -28.33 24.10
N MET A 380 1.59 -27.60 24.24
CA MET A 380 1.79 -26.69 25.35
C MET A 380 1.12 -25.36 24.97
N SER A 381 0.22 -24.85 25.80
CA SER A 381 -0.50 -23.61 25.51
C SER A 381 0.44 -22.40 25.57
N LEU A 382 0.13 -21.33 24.83
CA LEU A 382 0.86 -20.05 24.91
C LEU A 382 0.90 -19.51 26.36
N GLU A 383 -0.17 -19.73 27.12
CA GLU A 383 -0.26 -19.36 28.53
C GLU A 383 0.77 -20.11 29.38
N ASP A 384 0.97 -21.41 29.13
CA ASP A 384 1.98 -22.22 29.83
C ASP A 384 3.40 -21.81 29.45
N PHE A 385 3.65 -21.44 28.18
CA PHE A 385 4.95 -20.94 27.73
C PHE A 385 5.30 -19.58 28.37
N LEU A 386 4.35 -18.64 28.37
CA LEU A 386 4.54 -17.32 28.96
C LEU A 386 4.70 -17.40 30.48
N GLN A 387 3.97 -18.30 31.17
CA GLN A 387 4.16 -18.53 32.61
C GLN A 387 5.51 -19.15 32.96
N HIS A 388 6.07 -20.02 32.10
CA HIS A 388 7.36 -20.66 32.36
C HIS A 388 8.56 -19.69 32.25
N MET A 389 8.39 -18.60 31.48
CA MET A 389 9.45 -17.62 31.21
C MET A 389 9.53 -16.47 32.23
N GLN A 390 8.70 -16.45 33.28
CA GLN A 390 8.60 -15.36 34.26
C GLN A 390 8.51 -13.97 33.60
N VAL A 391 7.49 -13.76 32.75
CA VAL A 391 6.96 -12.44 32.41
C VAL A 391 5.58 -12.29 33.01
#